data_AF-A0A2N2G336-F1
#
_entry.id   AF-A0A2N2G336-F1
#
_cell.length_a   1.000
_cell.length_b   1.000
_cell.length_c   1.000
_cell.angle_alpha   90.00
_cell.angle_beta   90.00
_cell.angle_gamma   90.00
#
_symmetry.space_group_name_H-M   'P 1'
#
loop_
_entity.id
_entity.type
_entity.pdbx_description
1 polymer ?
#
loop_
_entity_poly.entity_id
_entity_poly.type
_entity_poly.pdbx_seq_one_letter_code
_entity_poly.pdbx_strand_id
1 'polypeptide(L)'
;MSDKKFRLVTRSDMDGLVCGTLLKYIGIIDEIIFVHPKDMQDGKINITQNDITTNLPYVEGVFLAFDHHFSETLRNEKKENHIIDPKAPSAAQVVYDYYGGATKFPSNFNEMMSASNKADAAQFSKEDILNPQGWDLLSF
;
A
#
# COMPACT_ATOMS: atom_id res chain seq x y z
N MET A 1 15.22 -15.34 -15.36
CA MET A 1 14.80 -14.85 -14.03
C MET A 1 13.30 -14.93 -14.01
N SER A 2 12.67 -15.55 -13.01
CA SER A 2 11.27 -15.98 -13.13
C SER A 2 10.34 -14.81 -13.45
N ASP A 3 9.60 -14.91 -14.57
CA ASP A 3 8.54 -13.99 -15.01
C ASP A 3 7.31 -13.98 -14.09
N LYS A 4 7.42 -14.56 -12.89
CA LYS A 4 6.31 -14.71 -11.94
C LYS A 4 5.85 -13.33 -11.50
N LYS A 5 4.58 -13.03 -11.79
CA LYS A 5 3.85 -11.88 -11.25
C LYS A 5 2.99 -12.33 -10.07
N PHE A 6 2.61 -11.36 -9.26
CA PHE A 6 1.78 -11.55 -8.08
C PHE A 6 0.44 -10.83 -8.24
N ARG A 7 -0.56 -11.30 -7.51
CA ARG A 7 -1.81 -10.56 -7.31
C ARG A 7 -1.62 -9.59 -6.15
N LEU A 8 -1.98 -8.33 -6.34
CA LEU A 8 -2.07 -7.36 -5.25
C LEU A 8 -3.44 -7.46 -4.58
N VAL A 9 -3.45 -7.54 -3.26
CA VAL A 9 -4.64 -7.43 -2.42
C VAL A 9 -4.50 -6.16 -1.58
N THR A 10 -5.39 -5.19 -1.76
CA THR A 10 -5.28 -3.91 -1.06
C THR A 10 -6.66 -3.27 -0.81
N ARG A 11 -6.68 -2.11 -0.17
CA ARG A 11 -7.89 -1.32 0.08
C ARG A 11 -8.25 -0.49 -1.16
N SER A 12 -9.55 -0.22 -1.32
CA SER A 12 -10.05 0.66 -2.39
C SER A 12 -9.96 2.13 -1.99
N ASP A 13 -8.75 2.62 -1.73
CA ASP A 13 -8.47 4.02 -1.39
C ASP A 13 -7.23 4.54 -2.13
N MET A 14 -6.86 5.80 -1.89
CA MET A 14 -5.73 6.46 -2.54
C MET A 14 -4.42 5.69 -2.29
N ASP A 15 -4.20 5.20 -1.07
CA ASP A 15 -2.99 4.46 -0.71
C ASP A 15 -2.91 3.12 -1.46
N GLY A 16 -4.01 2.37 -1.52
CA GLY A 16 -4.09 1.13 -2.30
C GLY A 16 -3.89 1.35 -3.80
N LEU A 17 -4.44 2.43 -4.37
CA LEU A 17 -4.23 2.81 -5.76
C LEU A 17 -2.75 3.10 -6.07
N VAL A 18 -2.08 3.86 -5.19
CA VAL A 18 -0.67 4.22 -5.39
C VAL A 18 0.23 2.99 -5.19
N CYS A 19 -0.03 2.14 -4.20
CA CYS A 19 0.62 0.84 -4.06
C CYS A 19 0.55 0.01 -5.35
N GLY A 20 -0.66 -0.11 -5.93
CA GLY A 20 -0.87 -0.79 -7.21
C GLY A 20 -0.08 -0.16 -8.34
N THR A 21 -0.06 1.17 -8.43
CA THR A 21 0.68 1.90 -9.45
C THR A 21 2.19 1.63 -9.37
N LEU A 22 2.77 1.71 -8.17
CA LEU A 22 4.19 1.45 -7.94
C LEU A 22 4.56 0.02 -8.34
N LEU A 23 3.85 -0.97 -7.81
CA LEU A 23 4.12 -2.39 -8.05
C LEU A 23 3.90 -2.77 -9.51
N LYS A 24 2.91 -2.18 -10.18
CA LYS A 24 2.66 -2.39 -11.61
C LYS A 24 3.77 -1.79 -12.46
N TYR A 25 4.24 -0.58 -12.11
CA TYR A 25 5.30 0.12 -12.84
C TYR A 25 6.61 -0.69 -12.87
N ILE A 26 7.01 -1.27 -11.74
CA ILE A 26 8.21 -2.13 -11.67
C ILE A 26 7.95 -3.57 -12.13
N GLY A 27 6.74 -3.86 -12.58
CA GLY A 27 6.36 -5.14 -13.16
C GLY A 27 6.34 -6.28 -12.14
N ILE A 28 5.92 -6.06 -10.90
CA ILE A 28 5.78 -7.12 -9.90
C ILE A 28 4.39 -7.76 -9.94
N ILE A 29 3.36 -6.98 -10.26
CA ILE A 29 1.97 -7.45 -10.24
C ILE A 29 1.31 -7.43 -11.63
N ASP A 30 0.36 -8.31 -11.83
CA ASP A 30 -0.50 -8.38 -13.02
C ASP A 30 -2.00 -8.31 -12.70
N GLU A 31 -2.40 -8.73 -11.51
CA GLU A 31 -3.77 -8.66 -10.98
C GLU A 31 -3.85 -7.75 -9.75
N ILE A 32 -5.00 -7.07 -9.56
CA ILE A 32 -5.32 -6.28 -8.37
C ILE A 32 -6.72 -6.67 -7.91
N ILE A 33 -6.88 -6.94 -6.61
CA ILE A 33 -8.17 -7.08 -5.95
C ILE A 33 -8.27 -6.08 -4.80
N PHE A 34 -9.43 -5.44 -4.69
CA PHE A 34 -9.74 -4.53 -3.60
C PHE A 34 -10.63 -5.20 -2.58
N VAL A 35 -10.26 -5.10 -1.31
CA VAL A 35 -10.94 -5.75 -0.19
C VAL A 35 -11.06 -4.80 1.00
N HIS A 36 -12.02 -5.09 1.88
CA HIS A 36 -12.14 -4.39 3.16
C HIS A 36 -11.27 -5.09 4.22
N PRO A 37 -10.58 -4.36 5.14
CA PRO A 37 -9.76 -4.97 6.19
C PRO A 37 -10.49 -6.02 7.05
N LYS A 38 -11.79 -5.80 7.29
CA LYS A 38 -12.64 -6.76 7.99
C LYS A 38 -12.74 -8.11 7.29
N ASP A 39 -12.80 -8.14 5.96
CA ASP A 39 -12.92 -9.40 5.23
C ASP A 39 -11.62 -10.22 5.25
N MET A 40 -10.48 -9.54 5.38
CA MET A 40 -9.18 -10.17 5.67
C MET A 40 -9.18 -10.80 7.07
N GLN A 41 -9.61 -10.04 8.09
CA GLN A 41 -9.68 -10.51 9.48
C GLN A 41 -10.68 -11.66 9.67
N ASP A 42 -11.81 -11.61 8.97
CA ASP A 42 -12.83 -12.65 8.98
C ASP A 42 -12.41 -13.89 8.14
N GLY A 43 -11.25 -13.88 7.48
CA GLY A 43 -10.73 -15.00 6.69
C GLY A 43 -11.53 -15.29 5.40
N LYS A 44 -12.27 -14.30 4.88
CA LYS A 44 -13.10 -14.46 3.67
C LYS A 44 -12.29 -14.35 2.38
N ILE A 45 -11.13 -13.71 2.44
CA ILE A 45 -10.23 -13.55 1.31
C ILE A 45 -9.20 -14.67 1.36
N ASN A 46 -9.16 -15.50 0.32
CA ASN A 46 -8.17 -16.56 0.21
C ASN A 46 -6.81 -15.96 -0.20
N ILE A 47 -5.88 -15.91 0.76
CA ILE A 47 -4.50 -15.43 0.61
C ILE A 47 -3.54 -16.61 0.46
N THR A 48 -2.56 -16.44 -0.42
CA THR A 48 -1.59 -17.46 -0.82
C THR A 48 -0.21 -16.86 -1.05
N GLN A 49 0.79 -17.71 -1.34
CA GLN A 49 2.14 -17.28 -1.71
C GLN A 49 2.24 -16.63 -3.11
N ASN A 50 1.11 -16.41 -3.78
CA ASN A 50 1.03 -15.62 -5.01
C ASN A 50 0.52 -14.19 -4.75
N ASP A 51 0.29 -13.83 -3.49
CA ASP A 51 -0.33 -12.57 -3.11
C ASP A 51 0.66 -11.63 -2.42
N ILE A 52 0.60 -10.36 -2.82
CA ILE A 52 1.18 -9.24 -2.07
C ILE A 52 0.02 -8.48 -1.43
N THR A 53 0.11 -8.17 -0.15
CA THR A 53 -0.86 -7.30 0.54
C THR A 53 -0.26 -5.93 0.82
N THR A 54 -1.06 -4.87 0.71
CA THR A 54 -0.67 -3.51 1.13
C THR A 54 -1.80 -2.87 1.92
N ASN A 55 -1.47 -2.21 3.03
CA ASN A 55 -2.44 -1.52 3.92
C ASN A 55 -3.58 -2.45 4.38
N LEU A 56 -3.24 -3.69 4.74
CA LEU A 56 -4.20 -4.69 5.22
C LEU A 56 -3.58 -5.49 6.37
N PRO A 57 -4.39 -6.00 7.31
CA PRO A 57 -3.92 -6.86 8.39
C PRO A 57 -3.09 -8.03 7.87
N TYR A 58 -2.02 -8.38 8.58
CA TYR A 58 -1.15 -9.48 8.18
C TYR A 58 -1.89 -10.81 8.16
N VAL A 59 -1.63 -11.63 7.14
CA VAL A 59 -2.15 -12.99 7.00
C VAL A 59 -1.00 -13.95 6.71
N GLU A 60 -0.90 -15.01 7.50
CA GLU A 60 0.12 -16.05 7.31
C GLU A 60 -0.01 -16.70 5.92
N GLY A 61 1.12 -16.96 5.25
CA GLY A 61 1.16 -17.56 3.92
C GLY A 61 1.14 -16.57 2.75
N VAL A 62 0.98 -15.26 3.00
CA VAL A 62 1.18 -14.19 2.02
C VAL A 62 2.64 -14.16 1.53
N PHE A 63 2.88 -13.76 0.28
CA PHE A 63 4.25 -13.63 -0.23
C PHE A 63 5.00 -12.46 0.42
N LEU A 64 4.41 -11.25 0.35
CA LEU A 64 4.89 -10.05 1.04
C LEU A 64 3.68 -9.25 1.55
N ALA A 65 3.80 -8.69 2.74
CA ALA A 65 2.82 -7.77 3.31
C ALA A 65 3.50 -6.44 3.62
N PHE A 66 2.96 -5.34 3.08
CA PHE A 66 3.41 -3.99 3.36
C PHE A 66 2.39 -3.27 4.25
N ASP A 67 2.85 -2.75 5.38
CA ASP A 67 2.01 -2.05 6.33
C ASP A 67 2.78 -0.91 7.03
N HIS A 68 2.05 -0.02 7.68
CA HIS A 68 2.55 1.08 8.48
C HIS A 68 1.72 1.28 9.77
N HIS A 69 0.70 0.45 10.03
CA HIS A 69 -0.10 0.56 11.25
C HIS A 69 0.69 0.06 12.47
N PHE A 70 0.94 0.96 13.43
CA PHE A 70 1.59 0.58 14.69
C PHE A 70 0.88 -0.58 15.41
N SER A 71 -0.45 -0.68 15.31
CA SER A 71 -1.21 -1.79 15.89
C SER A 71 -0.78 -3.16 15.37
N GLU A 72 -0.37 -3.27 14.10
CA GLU A 72 0.05 -4.55 13.51
C GLU A 72 1.45 -4.97 13.98
N THR A 73 2.28 -4.01 14.44
CA THR A 73 3.55 -4.32 15.13
C THR A 73 3.36 -4.96 16.50
N LEU A 74 2.21 -4.70 17.13
CA LEU A 74 1.86 -5.25 18.45
C LEU A 74 1.09 -6.57 18.30
N ARG A 75 0.27 -6.69 17.25
CA ARG A 75 -0.60 -7.84 17.02
C ARG A 75 0.16 -9.06 16.51
N ASN A 76 1.19 -8.84 15.68
CA ASN A 76 1.89 -9.90 14.99
C ASN A 76 3.31 -10.07 15.52
N GLU A 77 3.80 -11.31 15.52
CA GLU A 77 5.22 -11.58 15.69
C GLU A 77 6.01 -11.00 14.51
N LYS A 78 7.31 -10.76 14.71
CA LYS A 78 8.18 -10.29 13.63
C LYS A 78 8.34 -11.38 12.58
N LYS A 79 7.96 -11.07 11.34
CA LYS A 79 8.05 -11.96 10.18
C LYS A 79 8.88 -11.28 9.10
N GLU A 80 9.73 -12.04 8.40
CA GLU A 80 10.61 -11.48 7.35
C GLU A 80 9.83 -10.94 6.16
N ASN A 81 8.68 -11.53 5.84
CA ASN A 81 7.80 -11.10 4.77
C ASN A 81 6.81 -10.00 5.17
N HIS A 82 6.84 -9.55 6.43
CA HIS A 82 6.02 -8.45 6.91
C HIS A 82 6.87 -7.17 6.94
N ILE A 83 6.81 -6.43 5.84
CA ILE A 83 7.55 -5.18 5.64
C ILE A 83 6.72 -4.06 6.26
N ILE A 84 7.04 -3.72 7.50
CA ILE A 84 6.28 -2.75 8.29
C ILE A 84 7.17 -1.61 8.79
N ASP A 85 6.75 -0.37 8.54
CA ASP A 85 7.32 0.82 9.16
C ASP A 85 6.22 1.67 9.81
N PRO A 86 6.07 1.62 11.15
CA PRO A 86 5.01 2.35 11.84
C PRO A 86 5.18 3.87 11.84
N LYS A 87 6.28 4.39 11.30
CA LYS A 87 6.52 5.83 11.14
C LYS A 87 6.23 6.31 9.72
N ALA A 88 6.00 5.40 8.78
CA ALA A 88 5.65 5.78 7.42
C ALA A 88 4.23 6.38 7.38
N PRO A 89 4.01 7.46 6.61
CA PRO A 89 2.72 8.13 6.51
C PRO A 89 1.67 7.32 5.71
N SER A 90 2.08 6.28 4.97
CA SER A 90 1.20 5.43 4.16
C SER A 90 1.88 4.09 3.87
N ALA A 91 1.14 3.05 3.46
CA ALA A 91 1.76 1.81 2.98
C ALA A 91 2.47 2.00 1.64
N ALA A 92 1.99 2.91 0.79
CA ALA A 92 2.66 3.29 -0.46
C ALA A 92 4.08 3.80 -0.18
N GLN A 93 4.29 4.58 0.88
CA GLN A 93 5.64 5.02 1.27
C GLN A 93 6.53 3.84 1.63
N VAL A 94 6.00 2.84 2.35
CA VAL A 94 6.74 1.62 2.70
C VAL A 94 7.13 0.84 1.43
N VAL A 95 6.20 0.68 0.48
CA VAL A 95 6.49 0.05 -0.83
C VAL A 95 7.56 0.84 -1.59
N TYR A 96 7.41 2.16 -1.66
CA TYR A 96 8.32 3.06 -2.36
C TYR A 96 9.76 2.92 -1.84
N ASP A 97 9.93 3.00 -0.52
CA ASP A 97 11.24 2.92 0.13
C ASP A 97 11.85 1.52 0.01
N TYR A 98 11.05 0.46 0.19
CA TYR A 98 11.51 -0.93 0.06
C TYR A 98 12.11 -1.23 -1.32
N TYR A 99 11.52 -0.68 -2.40
CA TYR A 99 12.00 -0.90 -3.77
C TYR A 99 13.04 0.12 -4.25
N GLY A 100 13.57 0.98 -3.38
CA GLY A 100 14.69 1.88 -3.68
C GLY A 100 14.31 3.34 -3.95
N GLY A 101 13.05 3.71 -3.70
CA GLY A 101 12.56 5.08 -3.74
C GLY A 101 12.95 5.84 -5.00
N ALA A 102 13.54 7.03 -4.84
CA ALA A 102 13.88 7.93 -5.94
C ALA A 102 14.94 7.36 -6.92
N THR A 103 15.64 6.29 -6.55
CA THR A 103 16.56 5.60 -7.48
C THR A 103 15.82 4.66 -8.44
N LYS A 104 14.62 4.22 -8.07
CA LYS A 104 13.82 3.24 -8.81
C LYS A 104 12.63 3.87 -9.52
N PHE A 105 11.97 4.82 -8.88
CA PHE A 105 10.77 5.48 -9.36
C PHE A 105 11.09 6.84 -9.98
N PRO A 106 10.41 7.23 -11.07
CA PRO A 106 10.67 8.48 -11.75
C PRO A 106 10.18 9.67 -10.93
N SER A 107 10.82 10.83 -11.09
CA SER A 107 10.52 12.04 -10.30
C SER A 107 9.09 12.57 -10.47
N ASN A 108 8.41 12.25 -11.57
CA ASN A 108 7.01 12.61 -11.77
C ASN A 108 6.05 11.83 -10.86
N PHE A 109 6.51 10.80 -10.13
CA PHE A 109 5.71 10.13 -9.10
C PHE A 109 5.71 10.88 -7.77
N ASN A 110 6.57 11.89 -7.58
CA ASN A 110 6.70 12.60 -6.31
C ASN A 110 5.40 13.27 -5.83
N GLU A 111 4.63 13.86 -6.76
CA GLU A 111 3.34 14.48 -6.42
C GLU A 111 2.30 13.44 -6.01
N MET A 112 2.22 12.33 -6.74
CA MET A 112 1.35 11.19 -6.40
C MET A 112 1.70 10.61 -5.03
N MET A 113 2.99 10.41 -4.74
CA MET A 113 3.46 9.93 -3.44
C MET A 113 3.12 10.91 -2.31
N SER A 114 3.34 12.21 -2.54
CA SER A 114 3.02 13.25 -1.56
C SER A 114 1.51 13.27 -1.25
N ALA A 115 0.67 13.11 -2.27
CA ALA A 115 -0.78 13.03 -2.10
C ALA A 115 -1.22 11.77 -1.35
N SER A 116 -0.65 10.60 -1.68
CA SER A 116 -0.91 9.34 -0.95
C SER A 116 -0.62 9.49 0.54
N ASN A 117 0.57 10.03 0.85
CA ASN A 117 1.01 10.27 2.23
C ASN A 117 0.10 11.26 2.95
N LYS A 118 -0.32 12.33 2.27
CA LYS A 118 -1.23 13.33 2.82
C LYS A 118 -2.61 12.72 3.10
N ALA A 119 -3.13 11.92 2.17
CA ALA A 119 -4.44 11.30 2.27
C ALA A 119 -4.52 10.32 3.44
N ASP A 120 -3.56 9.39 3.52
CA ASP A 120 -3.58 8.32 4.51
C ASP A 120 -3.24 8.82 5.93
N ALA A 121 -2.34 9.80 6.05
CA ALA A 121 -2.03 10.48 7.32
C ALA A 121 -3.04 11.58 7.71
N ALA A 122 -4.08 11.82 6.91
CA ALA A 122 -5.09 12.87 7.09
C ALA A 122 -4.50 14.28 7.27
N GLN A 123 -3.41 14.59 6.56
CA GLN A 123 -2.70 15.87 6.64
C GLN A 123 -3.31 16.95 5.73
N PHE A 124 -4.63 17.05 5.72
CA PHE A 124 -5.36 18.05 4.94
C PHE A 124 -5.56 19.35 5.71
N SER A 125 -5.42 20.46 5.02
CA SER A 125 -5.91 21.76 5.49
C SER A 125 -7.42 21.87 5.27
N LYS A 126 -8.05 22.87 5.90
CA LYS A 126 -9.46 23.19 5.65
C LYS A 126 -9.73 23.49 4.17
N GLU A 127 -8.79 24.15 3.49
CA GLU A 127 -8.94 24.50 2.07
C GLU A 127 -8.91 23.27 1.17
N ASP A 128 -7.99 22.33 1.44
CA ASP A 128 -7.91 21.07 0.70
C ASP A 128 -9.22 20.28 0.78
N ILE A 129 -9.92 20.36 1.91
CA ILE A 129 -11.20 19.67 2.13
C ILE A 129 -12.36 20.42 1.45
N LEU A 130 -12.40 21.75 1.54
CA LEU A 130 -13.51 22.54 1.03
C LEU A 130 -13.45 22.77 -0.48
N ASN A 131 -12.24 22.86 -1.04
CA ASN A 131 -11.99 23.14 -2.46
C ASN A 131 -10.91 22.20 -3.04
N PRO A 132 -11.09 20.87 -2.96
CA PRO A 132 -10.06 19.92 -3.38
C PRO A 132 -9.74 20.05 -4.87
N GLN A 133 -8.45 19.94 -5.20
CA GLN A 133 -7.94 19.98 -6.58
C GLN A 133 -6.96 18.82 -6.84
N GLY A 134 -6.80 18.43 -8.11
CA GLY A 134 -5.79 17.47 -8.52
C GLY A 134 -5.85 16.16 -7.74
N TRP A 135 -4.75 15.78 -7.11
CA TRP A 135 -4.65 14.54 -6.34
C TRP A 135 -5.49 14.52 -5.06
N ASP A 136 -5.67 15.67 -4.41
CA ASP A 136 -6.53 15.76 -3.23
C ASP A 136 -7.99 15.49 -3.63
N LEU A 137 -8.43 16.02 -4.77
CA LEU A 137 -9.75 15.73 -5.34
C LEU A 137 -9.92 14.26 -5.72
N LEU A 138 -8.88 13.63 -6.26
CA LEU A 138 -8.92 12.21 -6.59
C LEU A 138 -9.01 11.32 -5.33
N SER A 139 -8.56 11.82 -4.18
CA SER A 139 -8.51 11.06 -2.93
C SER A 139 -9.85 10.98 -2.20
N PHE A 140 -10.83 11.82 -2.56
CA PHE A 140 -12.17 11.87 -1.96
C PHE A 140 -13.21 11.12 -2.79
#